data_AF-A0A9W4TAU2-F1
#
_entry.id   AF-A0A9W4TAU2-F1
#
_cell.length_a   1.000
_cell.length_b   1.000
_cell.length_c   1.000
_cell.angle_alpha   90.00
_cell.angle_beta   90.00
_cell.angle_gamma   90.00
#
_symmetry.space_group_name_H-M   'P 1'
#
loop_
_entity.id
_entity.type
_entity.pdbx_description
1 polymer ?
#
loop_
_entity_poly.entity_id
_entity_poly.type
_entity_poly.pdbx_seq_one_letter_code
_entity_poly.pdbx_strand_id
1 'polypeptide(L)'
;IWGESYLADISSRDELAIRNDKGSTSTLKVEIANCRDIPFVSYDIEEAKEYINKIPYYVLRIYGHLVNSQKAVVTITGIKVFFDIHVSENSSIPKFWSKIKGILTTGKDNQGNRCIKAYPIRGYHAEKKPYLRITTPNKDLRFTALDIISRYNSEVDQENRIETASNDTGTYYHKVAREYKIPLSG
;
A
#
# COMPACT_ATOMS: atom_id res chain seq x y z
N ILE A 1 15.03 -26.26 -26.59
CA ILE A 1 15.26 -26.67 -25.19
C ILE A 1 14.71 -25.55 -24.31
N TRP A 2 13.41 -25.57 -24.04
CA TRP A 2 12.74 -24.60 -23.17
C TRP A 2 11.66 -25.37 -22.42
N GLY A 3 11.76 -25.40 -21.11
CA GLY A 3 10.86 -26.15 -20.24
C GLY A 3 11.66 -26.72 -19.08
N GLU A 4 11.16 -26.46 -17.87
CA GLU A 4 11.67 -26.97 -16.58
C GLU A 4 12.82 -26.20 -15.96
N SER A 5 12.48 -25.38 -14.95
CA SER A 5 13.25 -25.17 -13.71
C SER A 5 12.72 -24.04 -12.80
N TYR A 6 11.43 -23.65 -12.90
CA TYR A 6 10.82 -22.75 -11.90
C TYR A 6 9.86 -23.45 -10.93
N LEU A 7 9.56 -24.74 -11.14
CA LEU A 7 8.57 -25.49 -10.34
C LEU A 7 9.17 -26.60 -9.48
N ALA A 8 10.49 -26.81 -9.51
CA ALA A 8 11.13 -27.93 -8.79
C ALA A 8 11.02 -27.82 -7.25
N ASP A 9 10.78 -26.61 -6.72
CA ASP A 9 10.64 -26.35 -5.28
C ASP A 9 9.18 -26.19 -4.82
N ILE A 10 8.20 -26.25 -5.72
CA ILE A 10 6.79 -26.07 -5.35
C ILE A 10 6.14 -27.45 -5.25
N SER A 11 5.90 -27.90 -4.02
CA SER A 11 5.22 -29.16 -3.72
C SER A 11 3.88 -29.21 -4.46
N SER A 12 3.60 -30.35 -5.10
CA SER A 12 2.41 -30.50 -5.93
C SER A 12 1.13 -30.37 -5.10
N ARG A 13 0.03 -30.00 -5.75
CA ARG A 13 -1.28 -29.85 -5.09
C ARG A 13 -1.69 -31.15 -4.36
N ASP A 14 -1.32 -32.30 -4.91
CA ASP A 14 -1.62 -33.62 -4.36
C ASP A 14 -0.78 -33.93 -3.11
N GLU A 15 0.52 -33.60 -3.12
CA GLU A 15 1.39 -33.73 -1.93
C GLU A 15 0.91 -32.85 -0.76
N LEU A 16 0.46 -31.63 -1.06
CA LEU A 16 -0.11 -30.72 -0.07
C LEU A 16 -1.47 -31.20 0.45
N ALA A 17 -2.29 -31.82 -0.40
CA ALA A 17 -3.57 -32.41 0.01
C ALA A 17 -3.36 -33.60 0.96
N ILE A 18 -2.42 -34.51 0.64
CA ILE A 18 -2.08 -35.68 1.47
C ILE A 18 -1.59 -35.25 2.86
N ARG A 19 -0.82 -34.16 2.97
CA ARG A 19 -0.33 -33.64 4.26
C ARG A 19 -1.47 -33.15 5.17
N ASN A 20 -2.56 -32.63 4.60
CA ASN A 20 -3.63 -31.96 5.34
C ASN A 20 -4.73 -32.88 5.87
N ASP A 21 -4.78 -34.15 5.43
CA ASP A 21 -5.82 -35.11 5.80
C ASP A 21 -5.71 -35.63 7.25
N LYS A 22 -4.65 -35.24 7.99
CA LYS A 22 -4.36 -35.71 9.36
C LYS A 22 -4.85 -34.82 10.52
N GLY A 23 -5.76 -33.88 10.28
CA GLY A 23 -6.39 -33.09 11.34
C GLY A 23 -6.29 -31.59 11.11
N SER A 24 -7.44 -30.97 10.87
CA SER A 24 -7.57 -29.67 10.17
C SER A 24 -7.05 -28.42 10.91
N THR A 25 -6.66 -28.50 12.19
CA THR A 25 -6.23 -27.31 12.98
C THR A 25 -4.80 -27.43 13.51
N SER A 26 -4.27 -28.65 13.66
CA SER A 26 -2.88 -28.87 14.05
C SER A 26 -1.94 -28.46 12.92
N THR A 27 -2.33 -28.64 11.66
CA THR A 27 -1.46 -28.36 10.50
C THR A 27 -1.10 -26.89 10.37
N LEU A 28 -2.05 -25.94 10.44
CA LEU A 28 -1.71 -24.51 10.26
C LEU A 28 -0.79 -23.98 11.37
N LYS A 29 -1.06 -24.31 12.63
CA LYS A 29 -0.21 -23.89 13.76
C LYS A 29 1.20 -24.48 13.65
N VAL A 30 1.31 -25.73 13.22
CA VAL A 30 2.60 -26.41 13.01
C VAL A 30 3.36 -25.79 11.84
N GLU A 31 2.70 -25.48 10.73
CA GLU A 31 3.34 -24.84 9.57
C GLU A 31 3.84 -23.43 9.93
N ILE A 32 3.04 -22.64 10.68
CA ILE A 32 3.48 -21.33 11.22
C ILE A 32 4.68 -21.49 12.17
N ALA A 33 4.61 -22.42 13.11
CA ALA A 33 5.69 -22.66 14.09
C ALA A 33 7.00 -23.10 13.42
N ASN A 34 6.91 -23.77 12.27
CA ASN A 34 8.07 -24.20 11.47
C ASN A 34 8.48 -23.19 10.40
N CYS A 35 7.88 -21.98 10.38
CA CYS A 35 8.14 -20.93 9.39
C CYS A 35 8.03 -21.42 7.94
N ARG A 36 7.09 -22.33 7.67
CA ARG A 36 6.83 -22.83 6.32
C ARG A 36 5.86 -21.92 5.59
N ASP A 37 6.02 -21.85 4.28
CA ASP A 37 5.08 -21.12 3.42
C ASP A 37 3.69 -21.78 3.48
N ILE A 38 2.67 -20.93 3.59
CA ILE A 38 1.27 -21.37 3.66
C ILE A 38 0.61 -20.99 2.33
N PRO A 39 0.38 -21.96 1.42
CA PRO A 39 -0.22 -21.65 0.15
C PRO A 39 -1.68 -21.21 0.36
N PHE A 40 -2.03 -20.10 -0.29
CA PHE A 40 -3.29 -19.40 -0.11
C PHE A 40 -3.77 -18.87 -1.45
N VAL A 41 -5.03 -19.11 -1.77
CA VAL A 41 -5.67 -18.61 -3.00
C VAL A 41 -6.68 -17.54 -2.63
N SER A 42 -6.39 -16.29 -3.00
CA SER A 42 -7.28 -15.15 -2.74
C SER A 42 -8.45 -15.11 -3.73
N TYR A 43 -9.61 -14.63 -3.27
CA TYR A 43 -10.76 -14.35 -4.15
C TYR A 43 -11.40 -12.97 -3.89
N ASP A 44 -11.12 -12.31 -2.76
CA ASP A 44 -11.68 -11.00 -2.45
C ASP A 44 -10.73 -10.16 -1.57
N ILE A 45 -10.86 -8.84 -1.65
CA ILE A 45 -10.01 -7.86 -0.95
C ILE A 45 -10.89 -6.78 -0.34
N GLU A 46 -10.72 -6.56 0.96
CA GLU A 46 -11.41 -5.51 1.71
C GLU A 46 -10.42 -4.51 2.30
N GLU A 47 -10.75 -3.23 2.15
CA GLU A 47 -10.07 -2.14 2.85
C GLU A 47 -10.83 -1.82 4.13
N ALA A 48 -10.21 -2.06 5.28
CA ALA A 48 -10.81 -1.85 6.60
C ALA A 48 -10.09 -0.75 7.38
N LYS A 49 -10.76 -0.30 8.45
CA LYS A 49 -10.22 0.65 9.43
C LYS A 49 -10.28 0.02 10.81
N GLU A 50 -9.12 -0.17 11.44
CA GLU A 50 -9.03 -0.72 12.79
C GLU A 50 -8.50 0.34 13.76
N TYR A 51 -9.00 0.32 15.01
CA TYR A 51 -8.66 1.31 16.01
C TYR A 51 -7.69 0.72 17.02
N ILE A 52 -6.48 1.27 17.08
CA ILE A 52 -5.49 0.95 18.11
C ILE A 52 -5.34 2.19 18.98
N ASN A 53 -5.64 2.08 20.28
CA ASN A 53 -5.62 3.21 21.22
C ASN A 53 -6.45 4.42 20.72
N LYS A 54 -7.64 4.16 20.16
CA LYS A 54 -8.53 5.15 19.53
C LYS A 54 -7.97 5.85 18.28
N ILE A 55 -6.80 5.46 17.79
CA ILE A 55 -6.23 5.96 16.54
C ILE A 55 -6.64 5.00 15.42
N PRO A 56 -7.34 5.48 14.37
CA PRO A 56 -7.69 4.65 13.23
C PRO A 56 -6.49 4.40 12.32
N TYR A 57 -6.23 3.14 12.04
CA TYR A 57 -5.23 2.64 11.11
C TYR A 57 -5.89 1.93 9.92
N TYR A 58 -5.28 2.08 8.76
CA TYR A 58 -5.65 1.33 7.58
C TYR A 58 -5.23 -0.14 7.72
N VAL A 59 -6.14 -1.04 7.35
CA VAL A 59 -5.93 -2.48 7.35
C VAL A 59 -6.40 -3.04 6.02
N LEU A 60 -5.60 -3.93 5.44
CA LEU A 60 -5.96 -4.65 4.23
C LEU A 60 -6.29 -6.09 4.57
N ARG A 61 -7.51 -6.54 4.26
CA ARG A 61 -7.94 -7.92 4.45
C ARG A 61 -8.03 -8.62 3.11
N ILE A 62 -7.36 -9.74 2.99
CA ILE A 62 -7.38 -10.59 1.79
C ILE A 62 -8.12 -11.87 2.16
N TYR A 63 -9.25 -12.11 1.51
CA TYR A 63 -10.06 -13.30 1.71
C TYR A 63 -9.67 -14.37 0.70
N GLY A 64 -9.64 -15.62 1.17
CA GLY A 64 -9.25 -16.73 0.34
C GLY A 64 -9.52 -18.08 0.99
N HIS A 65 -8.98 -19.11 0.37
CA HIS A 65 -8.97 -20.46 0.92
C HIS A 65 -7.56 -21.03 0.93
N LEU A 66 -7.30 -21.86 1.94
CA LEU A 66 -6.10 -22.68 2.03
C LEU A 66 -6.23 -23.90 1.11
N VAL A 67 -5.13 -24.61 0.90
CA VAL A 67 -5.07 -25.83 0.06
C VAL A 67 -6.03 -26.94 0.52
N ASN A 68 -6.36 -26.97 1.80
CA ASN A 68 -7.34 -27.89 2.39
C ASN A 68 -8.79 -27.38 2.30
N SER A 69 -9.04 -26.36 1.48
CA SER A 69 -10.33 -25.68 1.30
C SER A 69 -10.88 -24.93 2.52
N GLN A 70 -10.12 -24.80 3.61
CA GLN A 70 -10.52 -23.95 4.73
C GLN A 70 -10.51 -22.48 4.31
N LYS A 71 -11.56 -21.75 4.69
CA LYS A 71 -11.60 -20.29 4.52
C LYS A 71 -10.56 -19.65 5.41
N ALA A 72 -9.80 -18.71 4.86
CA ALA A 72 -8.80 -17.94 5.57
C ALA A 72 -8.91 -16.45 5.22
N VAL A 73 -8.54 -15.61 6.18
CA VAL A 73 -8.43 -14.18 6.00
C VAL A 73 -7.01 -13.77 6.40
N VAL A 74 -6.30 -13.13 5.48
CA VAL A 74 -4.99 -12.55 5.74
C VAL A 74 -5.18 -11.07 6.03
N THR A 75 -4.95 -10.67 7.28
CA THR A 75 -5.07 -9.28 7.73
C THR A 75 -3.70 -8.64 7.77
N ILE A 76 -3.45 -7.68 6.87
CA ILE A 76 -2.20 -6.92 6.79
C ILE A 76 -2.39 -5.59 7.52
N THR A 77 -1.63 -5.41 8.59
CA THR A 77 -1.62 -4.20 9.43
C THR A 77 -0.31 -3.43 9.27
N GLY A 78 -0.18 -2.26 9.89
CA GLY A 78 1.05 -1.45 9.82
C GLY A 78 1.28 -0.76 8.47
N ILE A 79 0.29 -0.77 7.59
CA ILE A 79 0.31 -0.07 6.31
C ILE A 79 0.20 1.43 6.57
N LYS A 80 1.17 2.18 6.04
CA LYS A 80 1.21 3.63 6.10
C LYS A 80 0.47 4.17 4.88
N VAL A 81 -0.63 4.88 5.07
CA VAL A 81 -1.36 5.53 3.98
C VAL A 81 -0.54 6.72 3.51
N PHE A 82 -0.46 6.94 2.20
CA PHE A 82 0.33 7.99 1.60
C PHE A 82 -0.24 8.53 0.28
N PHE A 83 0.23 9.71 -0.08
CA PHE A 83 0.17 10.30 -1.40
C PHE A 83 1.47 11.07 -1.67
N ASP A 84 1.76 11.33 -2.95
CA ASP A 84 3.02 11.92 -3.36
C ASP A 84 2.76 13.31 -3.96
N ILE A 85 3.65 14.26 -3.73
CA ILE A 85 3.58 15.62 -4.25
C ILE A 85 4.81 15.86 -5.10
N HIS A 86 4.64 16.29 -6.34
CA HIS A 86 5.76 16.62 -7.22
C HIS A 86 6.51 17.82 -6.67
N VAL A 87 7.84 17.70 -6.55
CA VAL A 87 8.70 18.81 -6.10
C VAL A 87 9.08 19.63 -7.33
N SER A 88 8.74 20.92 -7.33
CA SER A 88 9.15 21.85 -8.39
C SER A 88 10.67 21.86 -8.54
N GLU A 89 11.16 21.79 -9.78
CA GLU A 89 12.59 21.72 -10.11
C GLU A 89 13.40 22.91 -9.57
N ASN A 90 12.74 24.06 -9.39
CA ASN A 90 13.38 25.31 -8.93
C ASN A 90 13.39 25.46 -7.40
N SER A 91 12.82 24.52 -6.65
CA SER A 91 12.69 24.61 -5.19
C SER A 91 13.58 23.60 -4.46
N SER A 92 14.29 24.05 -3.43
CA SER A 92 14.96 23.12 -2.53
C SER A 92 13.92 22.31 -1.73
N ILE A 93 14.21 21.03 -1.49
CA ILE A 93 13.32 20.12 -0.75
C ILE A 93 12.92 20.72 0.62
N PRO A 94 13.81 21.32 1.43
CA PRO A 94 13.43 21.91 2.71
C PRO A 94 12.46 23.09 2.56
N LYS A 95 12.70 23.98 1.57
CA LYS A 95 11.82 25.14 1.32
C LYS A 95 10.45 24.68 0.84
N PHE A 96 10.43 23.69 -0.06
CA PHE A 96 9.20 23.08 -0.54
C PHE A 96 8.43 22.40 0.59
N TRP A 97 9.12 21.67 1.46
CA TRP A 97 8.51 21.06 2.64
C TRP A 97 7.87 22.09 3.56
N SER A 98 8.57 23.19 3.87
CA SER A 98 8.00 24.27 4.69
C SER A 98 6.72 24.86 4.08
N LYS A 99 6.66 25.01 2.75
CA LYS A 99 5.45 25.44 2.03
C LYS A 99 4.31 24.43 2.22
N ILE A 100 4.57 23.14 1.98
CA ILE A 100 3.55 22.09 2.14
C ILE A 100 3.09 21.98 3.60
N LYS A 101 4.01 22.07 4.55
CA LYS A 101 3.69 22.06 5.99
C LYS A 101 2.77 23.23 6.34
N GLY A 102 3.05 24.43 5.82
CA GLY A 102 2.22 25.63 6.00
C GLY A 102 0.80 25.49 5.45
N ILE A 103 0.61 24.74 4.37
CA ILE A 103 -0.71 24.50 3.76
C ILE A 103 -1.48 23.42 4.54
N LEU A 104 -0.78 22.37 4.96
CA LEU A 104 -1.37 21.23 5.67
C LEU A 104 -1.52 21.47 7.19
N THR A 105 -1.41 22.70 7.71
CA THR A 105 -1.49 23.01 9.16
C THR A 105 -2.88 22.83 9.77
N THR A 106 -3.46 21.65 9.62
CA THR A 106 -4.52 21.09 10.47
C THR A 106 -3.98 19.86 11.20
N GLY A 107 -3.29 20.11 12.32
CA GLY A 107 -3.07 19.11 13.38
C GLY A 107 -1.77 18.29 13.35
N LYS A 108 -1.00 18.46 14.43
CA LYS A 108 0.10 17.65 15.01
C LYS A 108 1.18 17.05 14.08
N ASP A 109 2.41 17.42 14.43
CA ASP A 109 3.73 17.22 13.80
C ASP A 109 4.23 15.78 13.51
N ASN A 110 3.37 14.78 13.28
CA ASN A 110 3.80 13.38 13.32
C ASN A 110 3.72 12.62 11.98
N GLN A 111 3.78 13.29 10.83
CA GLN A 111 3.82 12.60 9.53
C GLN A 111 5.25 12.45 9.01
N GLY A 112 5.69 11.19 8.92
CA GLY A 112 6.97 10.83 8.31
C GLY A 112 6.99 11.26 6.85
N ASN A 113 7.71 12.34 6.57
CA ASN A 113 7.98 12.80 5.22
C ASN A 113 9.14 11.98 4.64
N ARG A 114 9.05 11.63 3.37
CA ARG A 114 10.13 10.96 2.65
C ARG A 114 10.22 11.54 1.26
N CYS A 115 11.43 11.92 0.83
CA CYS A 115 11.66 12.24 -0.56
C CYS A 115 11.91 10.95 -1.33
N ILE A 116 11.20 10.78 -2.45
CA ILE A 116 11.35 9.64 -3.36
C ILE A 116 11.59 10.17 -4.78
N LYS A 117 12.19 9.36 -5.64
CA LYS A 117 12.29 9.65 -7.07
C LYS A 117 11.46 8.62 -7.84
N ALA A 118 10.52 9.08 -8.64
CA ALA A 118 9.59 8.23 -9.40
C ALA A 118 9.36 8.79 -10.80
N TYR A 119 8.92 7.93 -11.73
CA TYR A 119 8.47 8.40 -13.03
C TYR A 119 7.07 9.03 -12.89
N PRO A 120 6.84 10.24 -13.41
CA PRO A 120 5.51 10.82 -13.45
C PRO A 120 4.53 9.90 -14.20
N ILE A 121 3.30 9.81 -13.68
CA ILE A 121 2.24 9.01 -14.32
C ILE A 121 1.74 9.70 -15.59
N ARG A 122 1.82 11.04 -15.64
CA ARG A 122 1.38 11.85 -16.78
C ARG A 122 2.57 12.23 -17.64
N GLY A 123 2.45 12.00 -18.94
CA GLY A 123 3.50 12.29 -19.92
C GLY A 123 4.56 11.20 -20.00
N TYR A 124 5.32 11.22 -21.09
CA TYR A 124 6.49 10.35 -21.26
C TYR A 124 7.72 11.08 -20.72
N HIS A 125 8.33 10.55 -19.67
CA HIS A 125 9.53 11.10 -19.05
C HIS A 125 10.63 10.04 -19.02
N ALA A 126 11.77 10.33 -19.65
CA ALA A 126 12.94 9.46 -19.62
C ALA A 126 13.61 9.40 -18.23
N GLU A 127 13.37 10.43 -17.41
CA GLU A 127 14.00 10.59 -16.10
C GLU A 127 12.99 10.55 -14.95
N LYS A 128 13.45 10.09 -13.78
CA LYS A 128 12.66 10.11 -12.56
C LYS A 128 12.65 11.51 -11.97
N LYS A 129 11.46 12.00 -11.63
CA LYS A 129 11.27 13.28 -10.95
C LYS A 129 11.23 13.12 -9.43
N PRO A 130 11.64 14.15 -8.66
CA PRO A 130 11.55 14.13 -7.22
C PRO A 130 10.10 14.33 -6.76
N TYR A 131 9.69 13.50 -5.80
CA TYR A 131 8.40 13.60 -5.11
C TYR A 131 8.62 13.65 -3.61
N LEU A 132 7.77 14.42 -2.94
CA LEU A 132 7.62 14.43 -1.51
C LEU A 132 6.44 13.54 -1.13
N ARG A 133 6.73 12.46 -0.40
CA ARG A 133 5.72 11.56 0.13
C ARG A 133 5.16 12.09 1.45
N ILE A 134 3.85 12.24 1.49
CA ILE A 134 3.08 12.60 2.68
C ILE A 134 2.43 11.33 3.22
N THR A 135 2.67 11.02 4.49
CA THR A 135 2.19 9.78 5.13
C THR A 135 1.13 10.07 6.17
N THR A 136 -0.08 9.55 6.00
CA THR A 136 -1.18 9.66 6.95
C THR A 136 -1.46 8.31 7.65
N PRO A 137 -2.05 8.33 8.87
CA PRO A 137 -2.47 7.10 9.55
C PRO A 137 -3.59 6.32 8.84
N ASN A 138 -4.49 7.01 8.13
CA ASN A 138 -5.66 6.41 7.49
C ASN A 138 -6.09 7.18 6.22
N LYS A 139 -7.05 6.58 5.49
CA LYS A 139 -7.62 7.15 4.26
C LYS A 139 -8.33 8.48 4.51
N ASP A 140 -9.08 8.62 5.58
CA ASP A 140 -9.86 9.83 5.90
C ASP A 140 -8.94 11.06 6.00
N LEU A 141 -7.85 10.95 6.76
CA LEU A 141 -6.84 12.02 6.88
C LEU A 141 -6.12 12.30 5.56
N ARG A 142 -5.87 11.27 4.73
CA ARG A 142 -5.34 11.47 3.38
C ARG A 142 -6.32 12.26 2.51
N PHE A 143 -7.62 11.95 2.58
CA PHE A 143 -8.64 12.68 1.84
C PHE A 143 -8.71 14.13 2.26
N THR A 144 -8.72 14.42 3.57
CA THR A 144 -8.68 15.79 4.08
C THR A 144 -7.44 16.54 3.59
N ALA A 145 -6.26 15.91 3.60
CA ALA A 145 -5.03 16.53 3.11
C ALA A 145 -5.10 16.84 1.60
N LEU A 146 -5.63 15.92 0.79
CA LEU A 146 -5.81 16.12 -0.65
C LEU A 146 -6.84 17.23 -0.95
N ASP A 147 -7.92 17.29 -0.18
CA ASP A 147 -8.96 18.31 -0.28
C ASP A 147 -8.42 19.71 0.07
N ILE A 148 -7.60 19.83 1.12
CA ILE A 148 -6.88 21.07 1.46
C ILE A 148 -5.99 21.53 0.30
N ILE A 149 -5.19 20.61 -0.29
CA ILE A 149 -4.34 20.93 -1.44
C ILE A 149 -5.19 21.34 -2.65
N SER A 150 -6.33 20.69 -2.87
CA SER A 150 -7.26 21.02 -3.96
C SER A 150 -7.84 22.43 -3.79
N ARG A 151 -8.25 22.81 -2.57
CA ARG A 151 -8.71 24.17 -2.26
C ARG A 151 -7.61 25.20 -2.51
N TYR A 152 -6.41 24.94 -1.98
CA TYR A 152 -5.26 25.81 -2.23
C TYR A 152 -5.03 26.03 -3.74
N ASN A 153 -5.06 24.96 -4.54
CA ASN A 153 -4.89 25.04 -6.00
C ASN A 153 -5.99 25.83 -6.73
N SER A 154 -7.16 26.02 -6.12
CA SER A 154 -8.27 26.81 -6.67
C SER A 154 -8.10 28.32 -6.47
N GLU A 155 -7.32 28.72 -5.48
CA GLU A 155 -7.11 30.13 -5.08
C GLU A 155 -5.81 30.72 -5.65
N VAL A 156 -4.90 29.89 -6.17
CA VAL A 156 -3.58 30.31 -6.65
C VAL A 156 -3.44 30.23 -8.17
N ASP A 157 -2.52 31.04 -8.68
CA ASP A 157 -2.11 31.02 -10.08
C ASP A 157 -1.56 29.66 -10.52
N GLN A 158 -1.66 29.37 -11.81
CA GLN A 158 -1.28 28.08 -12.40
C GLN A 158 0.16 27.67 -12.08
N GLU A 159 1.09 28.63 -12.00
CA GLU A 159 2.51 28.38 -11.67
C GLU A 159 2.74 27.97 -10.20
N ASN A 160 1.82 28.34 -9.30
CA ASN A 160 1.93 28.08 -7.87
C ASN A 160 1.20 26.81 -7.43
N ARG A 161 0.47 26.17 -8.34
CA ARG A 161 -0.29 24.95 -8.08
C ARG A 161 0.62 23.80 -7.67
N ILE A 162 0.13 23.02 -6.73
CA ILE A 162 0.78 21.82 -6.23
C ILE A 162 0.27 20.64 -7.04
N GLU A 163 1.16 20.02 -7.78
CA GLU A 163 0.86 18.80 -8.51
C GLU A 163 0.94 17.59 -7.55
N THR A 164 -0.22 16.97 -7.33
CA THR A 164 -0.32 15.72 -6.57
C THR A 164 -0.25 14.53 -7.51
N ALA A 165 0.48 13.50 -7.09
CA ALA A 165 0.50 12.20 -7.72
C ALA A 165 -0.18 11.20 -6.80
N SER A 166 -0.81 10.19 -7.41
CA SER A 166 -1.49 9.15 -6.65
C SER A 166 -2.59 9.73 -5.75
N ASN A 167 -3.39 10.64 -6.28
CA ASN A 167 -4.51 11.30 -5.60
C ASN A 167 -5.84 10.56 -5.76
N ASP A 168 -5.82 9.31 -6.25
CA ASP A 168 -7.01 8.49 -6.47
C ASP A 168 -7.87 8.38 -5.20
N THR A 169 -9.16 8.58 -5.38
CA THR A 169 -10.16 8.57 -4.31
C THR A 169 -10.89 7.24 -4.15
N GLY A 170 -10.71 6.33 -5.10
CA GLY A 170 -11.35 5.01 -5.08
C GLY A 170 -10.53 3.96 -4.33
N THR A 171 -10.36 2.82 -5.01
CA THR A 171 -9.70 1.61 -4.53
C THR A 171 -8.23 1.83 -4.17
N TYR A 172 -7.93 1.98 -2.88
CA TYR A 172 -6.58 2.35 -2.43
C TYR A 172 -5.64 1.13 -2.31
N TYR A 173 -6.19 -0.09 -2.20
CA TYR A 173 -5.41 -1.30 -2.03
C TYR A 173 -4.45 -1.60 -3.18
N HIS A 174 -4.77 -1.22 -4.43
CA HIS A 174 -3.83 -1.41 -5.56
C HIS A 174 -2.53 -0.63 -5.35
N LYS A 175 -2.62 0.54 -4.70
CA LYS A 175 -1.45 1.34 -4.36
C LYS A 175 -0.63 0.69 -3.27
N VAL A 176 -1.31 0.22 -2.23
CA VAL A 176 -0.66 -0.53 -1.14
C VAL A 176 0.06 -1.74 -1.70
N ALA A 177 -0.59 -2.51 -2.57
CA ALA A 177 0.02 -3.69 -3.16
C ALA A 177 1.27 -3.37 -3.99
N ARG A 178 1.26 -2.31 -4.80
CA ARG A 178 2.44 -1.88 -5.56
C ARG A 178 3.59 -1.43 -4.65
N GLU A 179 3.30 -0.65 -3.62
CA GLU A 179 4.32 -0.12 -2.70
C GLU A 179 4.94 -1.24 -1.85
N TYR A 180 4.10 -2.12 -1.30
CA TYR A 180 4.51 -3.20 -0.41
C TYR A 180 4.85 -4.49 -1.15
N LYS A 181 4.79 -4.48 -2.50
CA LYS A 181 5.02 -5.64 -3.38
C LYS A 181 4.14 -6.85 -3.02
N ILE A 182 2.90 -6.57 -2.63
CA ILE A 182 1.91 -7.61 -2.34
C ILE A 182 1.39 -8.11 -3.70
N PRO A 183 1.58 -9.40 -4.03
CA PRO A 183 0.96 -9.97 -5.21
C PRO A 183 -0.55 -10.01 -4.97
N LEU A 184 -1.31 -9.19 -5.70
CA LEU A 184 -2.75 -9.34 -5.76
C LEU A 184 -3.03 -10.28 -6.93
N SER A 185 -3.66 -11.42 -6.64
CA SER A 185 -4.20 -12.30 -7.67
C SER A 185 -5.50 -11.69 -8.18
N GLY A 186 -5.49 -11.12 -9.39
CA GLY A 186 -6.64 -10.48 -10.03
C GLY A 186 -6.22 -9.37 -10.97
#